data_AF-A0A1A8ABV9-F1
#
_entry.id   AF-A0A1A8ABV9-F1
#
_cell.length_a   1.000
_cell.length_b   1.000
_cell.length_c   1.000
_cell.angle_alpha   90.00
_cell.angle_beta   90.00
_cell.angle_gamma   90.00
#
_symmetry.space_group_name_H-M   'P 1'
#
loop_
_entity.id
_entity.type
_entity.pdbx_description
1 polymer ?
#
loop_
_entity_poly.entity_id
_entity_poly.type
_entity_poly.pdbx_seq_one_letter_code
_entity_poly.pdbx_strand_id
1 'polypeptide(L)'
;MERSDHATEGDPLKRGEDGTETVTGAASASGPKKRSCKGLGFSRLTHWRTAVFFLSLFLCLIIVFAFSFIMPCPVRAQYLVTWKKTFSESVTYEFLAFEHSNDDKVKDVLFIIKNTNGTLNQTCTEAGLPSPCVFVVAVDGTDGDTLWERPLHPEFQWAHCDQGKKTSRTWHCLMSHSGNLTAINKNTGHVIWQQPQPTVLVGSLPVLSVPDLDQDQVDDVVLVASNSTLTQLILLSGKTGAQMGSTVVLDSVQTANHLIHVTVKGFYYILLQNDTDVYGLELLGIAAKAGLKTDKVMEAKANSAVTLLPIYQSNAVSLVRTKEADDSSDLLVVSGNEVALINGKTLRLKWKFSCSSVIGKPSLGHFNKDGVLDVVVEDDVGNQTKRVSSFIILTC
;
A
#
# COMPACT_ATOMS: atom_id res chain seq x y z
N MET A 1 33.88 -21.10 -32.72
CA MET A 1 35.15 -20.65 -32.13
C MET A 1 34.80 -20.04 -30.80
N GLU A 2 35.01 -20.81 -29.73
CA GLU A 2 34.71 -20.46 -28.35
C GLU A 2 35.47 -19.22 -27.91
N ARG A 3 34.83 -18.40 -27.06
CA ARG A 3 35.51 -17.73 -25.95
C ARG A 3 34.52 -17.60 -24.79
N SER A 4 34.76 -18.46 -23.79
CA SER A 4 34.26 -18.34 -22.43
C SER A 4 35.20 -17.40 -21.68
N ASP A 5 34.68 -16.33 -21.10
CA ASP A 5 35.40 -15.50 -20.14
C ASP A 5 34.76 -15.72 -18.75
N HIS A 6 35.53 -16.38 -17.89
CA HIS A 6 35.23 -16.61 -16.48
C HIS A 6 35.42 -15.32 -15.67
N ALA A 7 34.43 -14.98 -14.85
CA ALA A 7 34.55 -13.97 -13.80
C ALA A 7 35.17 -14.60 -12.54
N THR A 8 36.25 -13.99 -12.06
CA THR A 8 36.99 -14.36 -10.85
C THR A 8 36.31 -13.78 -9.62
N GLU A 9 35.86 -14.64 -8.70
CA GLU A 9 35.29 -14.27 -7.40
C GLU A 9 36.42 -14.01 -6.38
N GLY A 10 36.27 -12.95 -5.59
CA GLY A 10 37.28 -12.44 -4.67
C GLY A 10 37.30 -13.18 -3.32
N ASP A 11 38.51 -13.46 -2.85
CA ASP A 11 38.83 -13.96 -1.51
C ASP A 11 39.07 -12.77 -0.54
N PRO A 12 38.36 -12.69 0.58
CA PRO A 12 38.79 -11.87 1.70
C PRO A 12 39.13 -12.77 2.89
N LEU A 13 40.39 -12.76 3.34
CA LEU A 13 40.76 -12.75 4.78
C LEU A 13 42.30 -12.71 4.92
N LYS A 14 42.85 -11.51 5.09
CA LYS A 14 44.22 -11.32 5.61
C LYS A 14 44.35 -10.00 6.39
N ARG A 15 44.34 -10.10 7.73
CA ARG A 15 44.90 -9.16 8.74
C ARG A 15 44.62 -9.75 10.12
N GLY A 16 45.51 -9.81 11.11
CA GLY A 16 46.90 -9.40 11.28
C GLY A 16 47.36 -9.92 12.65
N GLU A 17 48.65 -10.20 12.78
CA GLU A 17 49.36 -10.53 14.04
C GLU A 17 49.66 -9.28 14.89
N ASP A 18 50.24 -9.56 16.07
CA ASP A 18 50.73 -8.70 17.16
C ASP A 18 49.71 -8.36 18.27
N GLY A 19 49.98 -8.59 19.56
CA GLY A 19 51.16 -9.10 20.23
C GLY A 19 50.99 -8.98 21.76
N THR A 20 51.67 -9.89 22.48
CA THR A 20 52.27 -9.77 23.83
C THR A 20 51.43 -9.30 25.03
N GLU A 21 51.39 -10.12 26.09
CA GLU A 21 52.00 -9.78 27.40
C GLU A 21 52.18 -11.00 28.30
N THR A 22 53.39 -11.09 28.87
CA THR A 22 53.95 -12.08 29.81
C THR A 22 54.00 -11.51 31.23
N VAL A 23 53.89 -12.32 32.30
CA VAL A 23 54.53 -12.20 33.66
C VAL A 23 54.14 -13.47 34.46
N THR A 24 55.00 -14.49 34.69
CA THR A 24 56.13 -14.72 35.64
C THR A 24 55.77 -15.04 37.11
N GLY A 25 56.46 -16.08 37.66
CA GLY A 25 56.59 -16.40 39.09
C GLY A 25 56.63 -17.92 39.41
N ALA A 26 57.76 -18.63 39.26
CA ALA A 26 58.79 -18.97 40.29
C ALA A 26 58.27 -19.90 41.42
N ALA A 27 58.58 -21.22 41.48
CA ALA A 27 59.84 -21.93 41.74
C ALA A 27 60.09 -22.28 43.24
N SER A 28 60.16 -23.59 43.55
CA SER A 28 61.07 -24.29 44.50
C SER A 28 60.37 -25.54 45.09
N ALA A 29 61.01 -26.62 45.55
CA ALA A 29 62.20 -27.37 45.19
C ALA A 29 62.16 -28.64 46.08
N SER A 30 62.37 -29.84 45.51
CA SER A 30 63.07 -31.00 46.14
C SER A 30 62.79 -32.29 45.36
N GLY A 31 63.86 -32.88 44.78
CA GLY A 31 63.85 -34.29 44.36
C GLY A 31 64.54 -35.15 45.43
N PRO A 32 64.94 -36.39 45.11
CA PRO A 32 64.30 -37.35 44.21
C PRO A 32 64.17 -38.74 44.90
N LYS A 33 63.11 -39.51 44.64
CA LYS A 33 63.17 -40.97 44.83
C LYS A 33 62.50 -41.70 43.67
N LYS A 34 63.36 -42.28 42.83
CA LYS A 34 63.03 -43.34 41.87
C LYS A 34 62.13 -44.38 42.52
N ARG A 35 61.00 -44.69 41.89
CA ARG A 35 60.46 -46.06 41.83
C ARG A 35 59.57 -46.24 40.59
N SER A 36 60.07 -47.12 39.73
CA SER A 36 59.34 -47.95 38.77
C SER A 36 58.55 -47.28 37.65
N CYS A 37 59.10 -47.39 36.44
CA CYS A 37 58.30 -47.50 35.23
C CYS A 37 57.21 -48.57 35.45
N LYS A 38 55.95 -48.20 35.22
CA LYS A 38 54.96 -49.08 34.62
C LYS A 38 54.38 -48.30 33.44
N GLY A 39 54.83 -48.67 32.24
CA GLY A 39 54.21 -48.20 31.01
C GLY A 39 52.76 -48.65 30.99
N LEU A 40 51.84 -47.69 31.06
CA LEU A 40 50.42 -47.91 30.77
C LEU A 40 50.05 -47.05 29.57
N GLY A 41 49.89 -47.71 28.41
CA GLY A 41 48.77 -47.46 27.52
C GLY A 41 48.69 -46.13 26.75
N PHE A 42 49.80 -45.51 26.34
CA PHE A 42 49.73 -44.32 25.47
C PHE A 42 49.20 -44.58 24.04
N SER A 43 49.01 -45.84 23.62
CA SER A 43 48.42 -46.14 22.30
C SER A 43 46.89 -46.12 22.26
N ARG A 44 46.19 -46.28 23.40
CA ARG A 44 44.71 -46.31 23.43
C ARG A 44 44.09 -44.92 23.48
N LEU A 45 44.79 -43.94 24.06
CA LEU A 45 44.36 -42.55 24.15
C LEU A 45 44.41 -41.83 22.79
N THR A 46 45.34 -42.21 21.91
CA THR A 46 45.41 -41.69 20.54
C THR A 46 44.25 -42.22 19.68
N HIS A 47 43.94 -43.52 19.75
CA HIS A 47 42.81 -44.10 19.02
C HIS A 47 41.45 -43.55 19.47
N TRP A 48 41.27 -43.27 20.76
CA TRP A 48 40.03 -42.65 21.26
C TRP A 48 39.84 -41.23 20.72
N ARG A 49 40.91 -40.42 20.69
CA ARG A 49 40.87 -39.07 20.12
C ARG A 49 40.59 -39.10 18.61
N THR A 50 41.17 -40.05 17.90
CA THR A 50 40.90 -40.28 16.48
C THR A 50 39.44 -40.70 16.25
N ALA A 51 38.88 -41.58 17.09
CA ALA A 51 37.48 -42.01 16.99
C ALA A 51 36.50 -40.84 17.25
N VAL A 52 36.78 -40.00 18.26
CA VAL A 52 35.96 -38.81 18.53
C VAL A 52 36.02 -37.80 17.38
N PHE A 53 37.20 -37.63 16.76
CA PHE A 53 37.35 -36.77 15.58
C PHE A 53 36.54 -37.27 14.38
N PHE A 54 36.60 -38.57 14.07
CA PHE A 54 35.79 -39.14 12.98
C PHE A 54 34.30 -39.13 13.28
N LEU A 55 33.90 -39.32 14.55
CA LEU A 55 32.50 -39.18 14.96
C LEU A 55 32.01 -37.73 14.75
N SER A 56 32.83 -36.74 15.10
CA SER A 56 32.50 -35.33 14.86
C SER A 56 32.37 -35.01 13.38
N LEU A 57 33.26 -35.54 12.52
CA LEU A 57 33.17 -35.38 11.07
C LEU A 57 31.93 -36.07 10.50
N PHE A 58 31.63 -37.27 10.98
CA PHE A 58 30.46 -38.03 10.56
C PHE A 58 29.16 -37.32 10.94
N LEU A 59 29.07 -36.78 12.16
CA LEU A 59 27.95 -35.96 12.59
C LEU A 59 27.82 -34.68 11.75
N CYS A 60 28.93 -34.01 11.43
CA CYS A 60 28.94 -32.85 10.55
C CYS A 60 28.42 -33.19 9.14
N LEU A 61 28.90 -34.30 8.56
CA LEU A 61 28.42 -34.79 7.26
C LEU A 61 26.94 -35.15 7.29
N ILE A 62 26.46 -35.84 8.33
CA ILE A 62 25.04 -36.13 8.49
C ILE A 62 24.24 -34.85 8.55
N ILE A 63 24.68 -33.84 9.31
CA ILE A 63 23.98 -32.56 9.42
C ILE A 63 23.92 -31.85 8.07
N VAL A 64 25.04 -31.77 7.34
CA VAL A 64 25.07 -31.14 6.00
C VAL A 64 24.17 -31.87 5.01
N PHE A 65 24.21 -33.21 4.99
CA PHE A 65 23.33 -34.00 4.12
C PHE A 65 21.86 -33.88 4.54
N ALA A 66 21.58 -33.90 5.84
CA ALA A 66 20.24 -33.66 6.37
C ALA A 66 19.73 -32.30 5.90
N PHE A 67 20.49 -31.22 6.04
CA PHE A 67 20.07 -29.90 5.54
C PHE A 67 19.96 -29.86 4.01
N SER A 68 20.80 -30.57 3.26
CA SER A 68 20.72 -30.62 1.78
C SER A 68 19.52 -31.40 1.25
N PHE A 69 19.00 -32.38 2.01
CA PHE A 69 17.86 -33.21 1.60
C PHE A 69 16.55 -32.83 2.30
N ILE A 70 16.61 -32.24 3.50
CA ILE A 70 15.46 -31.82 4.29
C ILE A 70 15.04 -30.39 3.95
N MET A 71 15.96 -29.51 3.51
CA MET A 71 15.57 -28.24 2.91
C MET A 71 15.16 -28.53 1.46
N PRO A 72 13.86 -28.60 1.12
CA PRO A 72 13.47 -28.72 -0.27
C PRO A 72 14.12 -27.56 -1.03
N CYS A 73 14.80 -27.88 -2.14
CA CYS A 73 15.19 -26.85 -3.09
C CYS A 73 13.94 -25.99 -3.33
N PRO A 74 13.98 -24.67 -3.09
CA PRO A 74 12.84 -23.83 -3.39
C PRO A 74 12.49 -24.08 -4.85
N VAL A 75 11.27 -24.53 -5.11
CA VAL A 75 10.76 -24.72 -6.46
C VAL A 75 11.06 -23.42 -7.19
N ARG A 76 11.89 -23.47 -8.24
CA ARG A 76 12.22 -22.28 -9.01
C ARG A 76 10.90 -21.78 -9.60
N ALA A 77 10.38 -20.68 -9.08
CA ALA A 77 9.16 -20.07 -9.57
C ALA A 77 9.26 -19.93 -11.09
N GLN A 78 8.36 -20.60 -11.81
CA GLN A 78 8.33 -20.56 -13.26
C GLN A 78 7.56 -19.30 -13.66
N TYR A 79 8.26 -18.18 -13.66
CA TYR A 79 7.69 -16.91 -14.12
C TYR A 79 7.32 -17.02 -15.61
N LEU A 80 6.03 -17.01 -15.91
CA LEU A 80 5.55 -16.90 -17.28
C LEU A 80 5.60 -15.43 -17.69
N VAL A 81 6.33 -15.13 -18.77
CA VAL A 81 6.43 -13.77 -19.32
C VAL A 81 5.04 -13.22 -19.72
N THR A 82 4.15 -14.11 -20.12
CA THR A 82 2.75 -13.79 -20.42
C THR A 82 1.90 -15.01 -20.14
N TRP A 83 0.77 -14.78 -19.48
CA TRP A 83 -0.24 -15.79 -19.22
C TRP A 83 -1.61 -15.30 -19.71
N LYS A 84 -2.53 -16.24 -19.92
CA LYS A 84 -3.91 -15.95 -20.33
C LYS A 84 -4.86 -16.81 -19.51
N LYS A 85 -5.79 -16.16 -18.83
CA LYS A 85 -6.90 -16.81 -18.12
C LYS A 85 -8.22 -16.45 -18.78
N THR A 86 -9.12 -17.42 -18.91
CA THR A 86 -10.43 -17.22 -19.55
C THR A 86 -11.53 -17.61 -18.58
N PHE A 87 -12.54 -16.75 -18.45
CA PHE A 87 -13.75 -17.00 -17.66
C PHE A 87 -14.92 -17.15 -18.62
N SER A 88 -15.62 -18.28 -18.54
CA SER A 88 -16.80 -18.55 -19.37
C SER A 88 -18.04 -17.93 -18.74
N GLU A 89 -18.92 -17.37 -19.58
CA GLU A 89 -20.24 -16.84 -19.18
C GLU A 89 -20.20 -15.76 -18.08
N SER A 90 -19.06 -15.07 -17.93
CA SER A 90 -18.85 -14.05 -16.91
C SER A 90 -19.08 -12.63 -17.43
N VAL A 91 -19.61 -11.75 -16.57
CA VAL A 91 -19.66 -10.30 -16.84
C VAL A 91 -18.61 -9.60 -15.98
N THR A 92 -17.83 -8.69 -16.55
CA THR A 92 -16.82 -7.92 -15.83
C THR A 92 -17.40 -6.64 -15.24
N TYR A 93 -16.97 -6.27 -14.04
CA TYR A 93 -17.21 -4.94 -13.48
C TYR A 93 -16.02 -4.01 -13.72
N GLU A 94 -16.25 -2.70 -13.62
CA GLU A 94 -15.23 -1.67 -13.75
C GLU A 94 -14.37 -1.58 -12.47
N PHE A 95 -13.61 -2.64 -12.19
CA PHE A 95 -12.63 -2.67 -11.12
C PHE A 95 -11.44 -3.55 -11.51
N LEU A 96 -10.26 -2.95 -11.47
CA LEU A 96 -8.98 -3.61 -11.72
C LEU A 96 -7.94 -2.98 -10.80
N ALA A 97 -7.26 -3.80 -10.00
CA ALA A 97 -6.21 -3.37 -9.10
C ALA A 97 -4.97 -4.27 -9.24
N PHE A 98 -3.79 -3.68 -9.02
CA PHE A 98 -2.51 -4.38 -9.07
C PHE A 98 -1.84 -4.32 -7.70
N GLU A 99 -1.86 -5.44 -6.98
CA GLU A 99 -1.52 -5.52 -5.56
C GLU A 99 -0.55 -6.66 -5.28
N HIS A 100 0.25 -6.56 -4.22
CA HIS A 100 0.99 -7.71 -3.71
C HIS A 100 0.07 -8.56 -2.81
N SER A 101 -0.48 -9.65 -3.36
CA SER A 101 -1.36 -10.59 -2.66
C SER A 101 -0.58 -11.75 -2.05
N ASN A 102 0.57 -12.08 -2.61
CA ASN A 102 1.57 -12.97 -2.01
C ASN A 102 2.90 -12.20 -1.76
N ASP A 103 3.94 -12.90 -1.30
CA ASP A 103 5.28 -12.33 -1.03
C ASP A 103 6.30 -12.73 -2.12
N ASP A 104 5.88 -12.76 -3.39
CA ASP A 104 6.75 -13.14 -4.52
C ASP A 104 7.44 -11.95 -5.21
N LYS A 105 7.16 -10.72 -4.74
CA LYS A 105 7.65 -9.42 -5.25
C LYS A 105 7.10 -9.01 -6.62
N VAL A 106 6.22 -9.79 -7.23
CA VAL A 106 5.45 -9.43 -8.41
C VAL A 106 4.09 -8.91 -7.95
N LYS A 107 3.49 -8.03 -8.75
CA LYS A 107 2.13 -7.55 -8.47
C LYS A 107 1.14 -8.52 -9.11
N ASP A 108 0.19 -8.93 -8.30
CA ASP A 108 -0.96 -9.74 -8.66
C ASP A 108 -2.10 -8.87 -9.19
N VAL A 109 -3.05 -9.50 -9.87
CA VAL A 109 -4.17 -8.80 -10.49
C VAL A 109 -5.45 -9.13 -9.73
N LEU A 110 -6.11 -8.09 -9.21
CA LEU A 110 -7.42 -8.19 -8.56
C LEU A 110 -8.48 -7.59 -9.48
N PHE A 111 -9.57 -8.33 -9.68
CA PHE A 111 -10.69 -7.87 -10.49
C PHE A 111 -11.99 -8.50 -9.99
N ILE A 112 -13.12 -7.99 -10.49
CA ILE A 112 -14.45 -8.42 -10.05
C ILE A 112 -15.27 -8.85 -11.27
N ILE A 113 -15.86 -10.03 -11.17
CA ILE A 113 -16.74 -10.61 -12.19
C ILE A 113 -18.06 -11.04 -11.57
N LYS A 114 -19.11 -11.06 -12.39
CA LYS A 114 -20.37 -11.73 -12.09
C LYS A 114 -20.35 -13.10 -12.76
N ASN A 115 -20.57 -14.15 -11.99
CA ASN A 115 -20.60 -15.51 -12.52
C ASN A 115 -21.54 -16.41 -11.68
N THR A 116 -21.85 -17.58 -12.21
CA THR A 116 -22.59 -18.65 -11.50
C THR A 116 -21.65 -19.49 -10.63
N ASN A 117 -20.46 -19.78 -11.16
CA ASN A 117 -19.44 -20.63 -10.52
C ASN A 117 -18.08 -19.92 -10.52
N GLY A 118 -17.34 -20.04 -9.43
CA GLY A 118 -15.93 -19.68 -9.33
C GLY A 118 -15.01 -20.77 -9.90
N THR A 119 -13.73 -20.45 -10.05
CA THR A 119 -12.71 -21.39 -10.53
C THR A 119 -12.24 -22.36 -9.43
N LEU A 120 -12.36 -21.98 -8.16
CA LEU A 120 -11.93 -22.79 -7.01
C LEU A 120 -13.03 -23.70 -6.44
N ASN A 121 -13.91 -24.23 -7.30
CA ASN A 121 -15.11 -24.99 -6.91
C ASN A 121 -16.02 -24.25 -5.92
N GLN A 122 -15.94 -22.92 -5.87
CA GLN A 122 -16.83 -22.10 -5.05
C GLN A 122 -18.06 -21.74 -5.87
N THR A 123 -19.24 -22.12 -5.41
CA THR A 123 -20.49 -21.71 -6.07
C THR A 123 -21.23 -20.64 -5.28
N CYS A 124 -22.05 -19.84 -5.96
CA CYS A 124 -22.92 -18.88 -5.28
C CYS A 124 -23.86 -19.57 -4.28
N THR A 125 -24.38 -20.74 -4.64
CA THR A 125 -25.32 -21.51 -3.82
C THR A 125 -24.68 -22.06 -2.54
N GLU A 126 -23.44 -22.56 -2.60
CA GLU A 126 -22.71 -23.00 -1.40
C GLU A 126 -22.40 -21.84 -0.45
N ALA A 127 -22.20 -20.64 -1.00
CA ALA A 127 -22.05 -19.41 -0.24
C ALA A 127 -23.38 -18.84 0.29
N GLY A 128 -24.52 -19.48 0.00
CA GLY A 128 -25.84 -19.01 0.39
C GLY A 128 -26.31 -17.76 -0.34
N LEU A 129 -25.79 -17.51 -1.55
CA LEU A 129 -26.04 -16.31 -2.35
C LEU A 129 -26.92 -16.63 -3.57
N PRO A 130 -27.69 -15.64 -4.07
CA PRO A 130 -28.41 -15.80 -5.33
C PRO A 130 -27.44 -15.99 -6.49
N SER A 131 -27.78 -16.89 -7.41
CA SER A 131 -27.00 -17.14 -8.63
C SER A 131 -27.62 -16.38 -9.81
N PRO A 132 -26.81 -15.66 -10.63
CA PRO A 132 -25.37 -15.43 -10.49
C PRO A 132 -25.03 -14.38 -9.42
N CYS A 133 -23.87 -14.55 -8.78
CA CYS A 133 -23.35 -13.67 -7.74
C CYS A 133 -22.07 -12.94 -8.20
N VAL A 134 -21.55 -12.07 -7.34
CA VAL A 134 -20.31 -11.32 -7.60
C VAL A 134 -19.14 -12.11 -7.05
N PHE A 135 -18.06 -12.26 -7.81
CA PHE A 135 -16.80 -12.85 -7.37
C PHE A 135 -15.70 -11.80 -7.39
N VAL A 136 -15.05 -11.63 -6.25
CA VAL A 136 -13.77 -10.93 -6.16
C VAL A 136 -12.68 -11.97 -6.37
N VAL A 137 -11.81 -11.74 -7.33
CA VAL A 137 -10.79 -12.70 -7.75
C VAL A 137 -9.42 -12.04 -7.66
N ALA A 138 -8.46 -12.73 -7.04
CA ALA A 138 -7.05 -12.42 -7.17
C ALA A 138 -6.35 -13.53 -7.96
N VAL A 139 -5.58 -13.12 -8.97
CA VAL A 139 -4.74 -14.02 -9.76
C VAL A 139 -3.29 -13.62 -9.65
N ASP A 140 -2.43 -14.63 -9.60
CA ASP A 140 -0.99 -14.48 -9.47
C ASP A 140 -0.41 -13.76 -10.70
N GLY A 141 0.41 -12.75 -10.46
CA GLY A 141 1.04 -11.97 -11.53
C GLY A 141 2.04 -12.77 -12.36
N THR A 142 2.57 -13.87 -11.82
CA THR A 142 3.67 -14.65 -12.41
C THR A 142 3.20 -15.70 -13.40
N ASP A 143 2.04 -16.33 -13.17
CA ASP A 143 1.54 -17.44 -13.99
C ASP A 143 0.03 -17.35 -14.29
N GLY A 144 -0.71 -16.45 -13.65
CA GLY A 144 -2.15 -16.27 -13.82
C GLY A 144 -3.01 -17.26 -13.05
N ASP A 145 -2.43 -18.06 -12.16
CA ASP A 145 -3.17 -18.98 -11.30
C ASP A 145 -4.05 -18.22 -10.31
N THR A 146 -5.17 -18.84 -9.93
CA THR A 146 -6.10 -18.21 -8.98
C THR A 146 -5.52 -18.33 -7.58
N LEU A 147 -5.19 -17.21 -6.94
CA LEU A 147 -4.74 -17.19 -5.54
C LEU A 147 -5.91 -17.41 -4.60
N TRP A 148 -6.98 -16.65 -4.80
CA TRP A 148 -8.22 -16.79 -4.04
C TRP A 148 -9.41 -16.19 -4.79
N GLU A 149 -10.59 -16.65 -4.42
CA GLU A 149 -11.88 -16.14 -4.87
C GLU A 149 -12.78 -15.92 -3.66
N ARG A 150 -13.61 -14.88 -3.73
CA ARG A 150 -14.61 -14.57 -2.71
C ARG A 150 -15.95 -14.23 -3.36
N PRO A 151 -16.99 -15.06 -3.20
CA PRO A 151 -18.33 -14.71 -3.63
C PRO A 151 -18.94 -13.67 -2.67
N LEU A 152 -19.64 -12.69 -3.24
CA LEU A 152 -20.33 -11.58 -2.60
C LEU A 152 -21.73 -11.39 -3.19
N HIS A 153 -22.59 -10.69 -2.46
CA HIS A 153 -23.98 -10.50 -2.85
C HIS A 153 -24.09 -9.53 -4.05
N PRO A 154 -24.92 -9.82 -5.07
CA PRO A 154 -25.21 -8.86 -6.13
C PRO A 154 -26.22 -7.79 -5.64
N GLU A 155 -26.21 -6.55 -6.13
CA GLU A 155 -25.38 -6.00 -7.19
C GLU A 155 -24.15 -5.26 -6.66
N PHE A 156 -23.06 -5.30 -7.43
CA PHE A 156 -21.82 -4.57 -7.14
C PHE A 156 -21.94 -3.10 -7.53
N GLN A 157 -21.39 -2.21 -6.71
CA GLN A 157 -21.38 -0.76 -6.97
C GLN A 157 -19.97 -0.25 -7.23
N TRP A 158 -19.04 -0.47 -6.31
CA TRP A 158 -17.64 -0.05 -6.44
C TRP A 158 -16.73 -0.84 -5.51
N ALA A 159 -15.42 -0.81 -5.81
CA ALA A 159 -14.37 -1.34 -4.95
C ALA A 159 -13.16 -0.41 -4.95
N HIS A 160 -12.46 -0.36 -3.83
CA HIS A 160 -11.23 0.39 -3.66
C HIS A 160 -10.23 -0.43 -2.84
N CYS A 161 -9.01 -0.57 -3.35
CA CYS A 161 -7.91 -1.18 -2.59
C CYS A 161 -6.83 -0.13 -2.33
N ASP A 162 -6.22 -0.22 -1.16
CA ASP A 162 -5.09 0.65 -0.81
C ASP A 162 -3.88 0.30 -1.67
N GLN A 163 -3.40 1.28 -2.45
CA GLN A 163 -2.26 1.13 -3.38
C GLN A 163 -0.90 1.06 -2.67
N GLY A 164 -0.76 0.19 -1.66
CA GLY A 164 0.48 -0.01 -0.91
C GLY A 164 0.80 1.09 0.14
N LYS A 165 -0.19 1.90 0.53
CA LYS A 165 -0.05 2.78 1.69
C LYS A 165 0.06 1.93 2.95
N LYS A 166 1.04 2.25 3.80
CA LYS A 166 1.14 1.62 5.12
C LYS A 166 0.04 2.17 6.00
N THR A 167 -0.89 1.30 6.38
CA THR A 167 -1.93 1.60 7.35
C THR A 167 -1.87 0.58 8.47
N SER A 168 -2.43 0.93 9.62
CA SER A 168 -2.57 0.00 10.76
C SER A 168 -3.74 -0.98 10.58
N ARG A 169 -4.51 -0.86 9.48
CA ARG A 169 -5.65 -1.73 9.15
C ARG A 169 -5.20 -3.14 8.78
N THR A 170 -6.05 -4.12 9.11
CA THR A 170 -5.84 -5.55 8.82
C THR A 170 -6.46 -6.00 7.49
N TRP A 171 -7.31 -5.15 6.91
CA TRP A 171 -7.90 -5.30 5.58
C TRP A 171 -7.29 -4.29 4.61
N HIS A 172 -7.47 -4.54 3.31
CA HIS A 172 -6.81 -3.76 2.27
C HIS A 172 -7.74 -3.27 1.16
N CYS A 173 -8.88 -3.95 0.98
CA CYS A 173 -9.87 -3.60 -0.02
C CYS A 173 -11.22 -3.39 0.63
N LEU A 174 -11.89 -2.28 0.31
CA LEU A 174 -13.26 -2.01 0.70
C LEU A 174 -14.16 -2.04 -0.53
N MET A 175 -15.31 -2.68 -0.42
CA MET A 175 -16.24 -2.86 -1.53
C MET A 175 -17.65 -2.56 -1.11
N SER A 176 -18.41 -2.01 -2.05
CA SER A 176 -19.81 -1.68 -1.89
C SER A 176 -20.66 -2.57 -2.80
N HIS A 177 -21.56 -3.35 -2.20
CA HIS A 177 -22.44 -4.28 -2.92
C HIS A 177 -23.72 -4.56 -2.14
N SER A 178 -24.85 -4.66 -2.84
CA SER A 178 -26.16 -5.02 -2.28
C SER A 178 -26.53 -4.32 -0.96
N GLY A 179 -26.26 -3.01 -0.86
CA GLY A 179 -26.53 -2.24 0.36
C GLY A 179 -25.61 -2.57 1.54
N ASN A 180 -24.50 -3.27 1.30
CA ASN A 180 -23.47 -3.58 2.28
C ASN A 180 -22.12 -2.98 1.86
N LEU A 181 -21.29 -2.75 2.86
CA LEU A 181 -19.85 -2.51 2.76
C LEU A 181 -19.13 -3.75 3.26
N THR A 182 -18.09 -4.19 2.54
CA THR A 182 -17.32 -5.38 2.91
C THR A 182 -15.83 -5.09 2.77
N ALA A 183 -15.11 -5.28 3.87
CA ALA A 183 -13.66 -5.15 3.91
C ALA A 183 -13.01 -6.52 3.78
N ILE A 184 -12.06 -6.63 2.85
CA ILE A 184 -11.39 -7.88 2.50
C ILE A 184 -9.88 -7.72 2.66
N ASN A 185 -9.25 -8.80 3.15
CA ASN A 185 -7.81 -8.94 3.17
C ASN A 185 -7.31 -9.39 1.78
N LYS A 186 -6.45 -8.58 1.14
CA LYS A 186 -5.95 -8.84 -0.22
C LYS A 186 -5.10 -10.10 -0.36
N ASN A 187 -4.49 -10.59 0.72
CA ASN A 187 -3.62 -11.76 0.67
C ASN A 187 -4.39 -13.08 0.68
N THR A 188 -5.57 -13.08 1.32
CA THR A 188 -6.33 -14.32 1.59
C THR A 188 -7.74 -14.33 0.99
N GLY A 189 -8.25 -13.18 0.57
CA GLY A 189 -9.65 -13.03 0.16
C GLY A 189 -10.64 -13.19 1.31
N HIS A 190 -10.17 -13.17 2.57
CA HIS A 190 -11.03 -13.30 3.74
C HIS A 190 -11.74 -11.97 4.07
N VAL A 191 -13.02 -12.06 4.42
CA VAL A 191 -13.81 -10.91 4.87
C VAL A 191 -13.43 -10.59 6.31
N ILE A 192 -12.89 -9.40 6.57
CA ILE A 192 -12.51 -8.96 7.91
C ILE A 192 -13.75 -8.45 8.66
N TRP A 193 -14.56 -7.65 7.98
CA TRP A 193 -15.86 -7.21 8.48
C TRP A 193 -16.81 -6.91 7.32
N GLN A 194 -18.11 -6.92 7.63
CA GLN A 194 -19.18 -6.53 6.73
C GLN A 194 -20.23 -5.75 7.51
N GLN A 195 -20.67 -4.63 6.96
CA GLN A 195 -21.66 -3.74 7.57
C GLN A 195 -22.68 -3.30 6.54
N PRO A 196 -23.94 -3.01 6.94
CA PRO A 196 -24.88 -2.31 6.09
C PRO A 196 -24.32 -0.93 5.67
N GLN A 197 -24.72 -0.46 4.49
CA GLN A 197 -24.37 0.90 4.06
C GLN A 197 -24.97 1.92 5.02
N PRO A 198 -24.18 2.92 5.47
CA PRO A 198 -24.61 3.90 6.47
C PRO A 198 -25.63 4.91 5.92
N THR A 199 -25.70 5.05 4.58
CA THR A 199 -26.57 6.01 3.91
C THR A 199 -27.12 5.41 2.63
N VAL A 200 -28.24 5.97 2.15
CA VAL A 200 -28.85 5.63 0.87
C VAL A 200 -28.05 6.22 -0.30
N LEU A 201 -27.27 7.27 -0.06
CA LEU A 201 -26.40 7.84 -1.08
C LEU A 201 -25.24 6.89 -1.37
N VAL A 202 -25.02 6.59 -2.65
CA VAL A 202 -23.87 5.79 -3.06
C VAL A 202 -22.60 6.60 -2.80
N GLY A 203 -21.69 6.05 -1.99
CA GLY A 203 -20.39 6.67 -1.73
C GLY A 203 -19.59 6.84 -3.02
N SER A 204 -18.88 7.97 -3.15
CA SER A 204 -17.94 8.23 -4.23
C SER A 204 -16.54 7.73 -3.88
N LEU A 205 -15.78 7.31 -4.89
CA LEU A 205 -14.37 6.99 -4.76
C LEU A 205 -13.51 8.26 -4.86
N PRO A 206 -12.31 8.30 -4.24
CA PRO A 206 -11.67 7.24 -3.46
C PRO A 206 -12.21 7.13 -2.02
N VAL A 207 -12.00 5.97 -1.39
CA VAL A 207 -12.23 5.80 0.05
C VAL A 207 -11.07 6.46 0.79
N LEU A 208 -11.35 7.32 1.77
CA LEU A 208 -10.32 8.10 2.45
C LEU A 208 -9.87 7.40 3.73
N SER A 209 -8.60 7.01 3.79
CA SER A 209 -7.98 6.51 5.02
C SER A 209 -7.58 7.66 5.92
N VAL A 210 -7.95 7.61 7.19
CA VAL A 210 -7.63 8.62 8.21
C VAL A 210 -6.96 7.97 9.42
N PRO A 211 -6.24 8.73 10.26
CA PRO A 211 -5.74 8.20 11.52
C PRO A 211 -6.87 7.67 12.40
N ASP A 212 -6.51 6.83 13.36
CA ASP A 212 -7.39 6.36 14.43
C ASP A 212 -8.08 7.54 15.16
N LEU A 213 -9.41 7.58 15.10
CA LEU A 213 -10.30 8.57 15.73
C LEU A 213 -11.03 8.02 16.94
N ASP A 214 -11.15 6.69 17.11
CA ASP A 214 -11.86 6.03 18.21
C ASP A 214 -10.94 5.43 19.29
N GLN A 215 -9.63 5.57 19.12
CA GLN A 215 -8.55 5.14 20.01
C GLN A 215 -8.41 3.61 20.10
N ASP A 216 -8.79 2.88 19.04
CA ASP A 216 -8.69 1.42 18.99
C ASP A 216 -7.40 0.86 18.37
N GLN A 217 -6.48 1.77 18.01
CA GLN A 217 -5.17 1.56 17.35
C GLN A 217 -5.25 1.15 15.88
N VAL A 218 -6.41 1.28 15.24
CA VAL A 218 -6.62 1.00 13.82
C VAL A 218 -7.01 2.29 13.09
N ASP A 219 -6.39 2.54 11.94
CA ASP A 219 -6.67 3.70 11.10
C ASP A 219 -8.13 3.61 10.60
N ASP A 220 -8.84 4.71 10.68
CA ASP A 220 -10.25 4.79 10.32
C ASP A 220 -10.48 5.19 8.86
N VAL A 221 -11.75 5.26 8.47
CA VAL A 221 -12.15 5.55 7.09
C VAL A 221 -13.19 6.66 7.05
N VAL A 222 -13.07 7.54 6.06
CA VAL A 222 -14.12 8.50 5.70
C VAL A 222 -14.68 8.14 4.33
N LEU A 223 -15.99 7.95 4.29
CA LEU A 223 -16.75 7.89 3.05
C LEU A 223 -17.33 9.26 2.72
N VAL A 224 -17.19 9.64 1.46
CA VAL A 224 -17.86 10.81 0.89
C VAL A 224 -19.00 10.29 0.03
N ALA A 225 -20.19 10.81 0.22
CA ALA A 225 -21.35 10.49 -0.61
C ALA A 225 -22.03 11.80 -1.01
N SER A 226 -22.15 12.07 -2.30
CA SER A 226 -22.71 13.33 -2.80
C SER A 226 -23.86 13.07 -3.76
N ASN A 227 -24.81 13.99 -3.79
CA ASN A 227 -25.78 14.12 -4.87
C ASN A 227 -25.68 15.55 -5.47
N SER A 228 -26.72 16.00 -6.19
CA SER A 228 -26.75 17.33 -6.81
C SER A 228 -26.95 18.49 -5.82
N THR A 229 -27.31 18.24 -4.56
CA THR A 229 -27.68 19.30 -3.60
C THR A 229 -26.90 19.26 -2.29
N LEU A 230 -26.38 18.10 -1.90
CA LEU A 230 -25.68 17.92 -0.63
C LEU A 230 -24.54 16.91 -0.75
N THR A 231 -23.54 17.10 0.12
CA THR A 231 -22.46 16.16 0.37
C THR A 231 -22.55 15.64 1.81
N GLN A 232 -22.43 14.33 1.98
CA GLN A 232 -22.35 13.65 3.26
C GLN A 232 -20.94 13.11 3.48
N LEU A 233 -20.44 13.30 4.68
CA LEU A 233 -19.20 12.71 5.18
C LEU A 233 -19.56 11.73 6.30
N ILE A 234 -19.19 10.47 6.12
CA ILE A 234 -19.46 9.40 7.06
C ILE A 234 -18.14 8.85 7.58
N LEU A 235 -17.96 8.89 8.91
CA LEU A 235 -16.81 8.31 9.58
C LEU A 235 -17.12 6.84 9.92
N LEU A 236 -16.24 5.93 9.53
CA LEU A 236 -16.34 4.50 9.79
C LEU A 236 -15.11 4.01 10.54
N SER A 237 -15.32 3.20 11.57
CA SER A 237 -14.24 2.52 12.28
C SER A 237 -13.51 1.58 11.31
N GLY A 238 -12.19 1.73 11.19
CA GLY A 238 -11.39 0.87 10.32
C GLY A 238 -11.42 -0.58 10.78
N LYS A 239 -11.55 -0.83 12.08
CA LYS A 239 -11.54 -2.18 12.65
C LYS A 239 -12.84 -2.95 12.44
N THR A 240 -13.97 -2.26 12.51
CA THR A 240 -15.31 -2.91 12.56
C THR A 240 -16.21 -2.54 11.39
N GLY A 241 -15.88 -1.47 10.66
CA GLY A 241 -16.72 -0.85 9.65
C GLY A 241 -17.93 -0.08 10.20
N ALA A 242 -18.11 -0.05 11.53
CA ALA A 242 -19.26 0.59 12.14
C ALA A 242 -19.17 2.11 11.99
N GLN A 243 -20.32 2.77 11.77
CA GLN A 243 -20.38 4.22 11.72
C GLN A 243 -20.04 4.82 13.09
N MET A 244 -19.13 5.79 13.07
CA MET A 244 -18.72 6.56 14.23
C MET A 244 -19.43 7.91 14.24
N GLY A 245 -20.19 8.16 15.31
CA GLY A 245 -20.94 9.41 15.46
C GLY A 245 -22.05 9.60 14.40
N SER A 246 -22.49 10.83 14.24
CA SER A 246 -23.52 11.20 13.26
C SER A 246 -22.91 11.57 11.89
N THR A 247 -23.66 11.31 10.83
CA THR A 247 -23.32 11.76 9.47
C THR A 247 -23.17 13.28 9.41
N VAL A 248 -22.05 13.75 8.86
CA VAL A 248 -21.80 15.19 8.69
C VAL A 248 -22.31 15.62 7.32
N VAL A 249 -23.33 16.48 7.32
CA VAL A 249 -23.93 17.02 6.10
C VAL A 249 -23.34 18.41 5.78
N LEU A 250 -23.01 18.60 4.51
CA LEU A 250 -22.60 19.87 3.91
C LEU A 250 -23.65 20.27 2.88
N ASP A 251 -24.52 21.21 3.27
CA ASP A 251 -25.58 21.73 2.41
C ASP A 251 -24.99 22.64 1.32
N SER A 252 -25.57 22.59 0.11
CA SER A 252 -25.17 23.43 -1.04
C SER A 252 -23.73 23.24 -1.55
N VAL A 253 -23.08 22.15 -1.15
CA VAL A 253 -21.80 21.72 -1.72
C VAL A 253 -22.05 20.45 -2.51
N GLN A 254 -22.07 20.56 -3.84
CA GLN A 254 -21.99 19.42 -4.74
C GLN A 254 -20.52 19.02 -4.88
N THR A 255 -20.17 17.79 -4.48
CA THR A 255 -18.80 17.30 -4.62
C THR A 255 -18.69 16.47 -5.89
N ALA A 256 -17.91 16.96 -6.85
CA ALA A 256 -17.57 16.23 -8.07
C ALA A 256 -16.38 15.27 -7.86
N ASN A 257 -15.43 15.66 -7.01
CA ASN A 257 -14.25 14.85 -6.69
C ASN A 257 -13.74 15.19 -5.28
N HIS A 258 -13.04 14.26 -4.64
CA HIS A 258 -12.50 14.47 -3.29
C HIS A 258 -11.20 13.70 -3.07
N LEU A 259 -10.35 14.20 -2.17
CA LEU A 259 -9.11 13.54 -1.77
C LEU A 259 -8.70 13.93 -0.35
N ILE A 260 -7.78 13.18 0.26
CA ILE A 260 -7.27 13.46 1.60
C ILE A 260 -5.89 14.10 1.59
N HIS A 261 -5.75 15.35 1.99
CA HIS A 261 -4.47 16.03 2.03
C HIS A 261 -3.85 16.07 3.43
N VAL A 262 -2.55 15.79 3.53
CA VAL A 262 -1.79 15.85 4.79
C VAL A 262 -0.74 16.95 4.71
N THR A 263 -0.84 17.93 5.60
CA THR A 263 0.14 19.02 5.67
C THR A 263 1.44 18.56 6.33
N VAL A 264 2.54 19.32 6.16
CA VAL A 264 3.84 19.03 6.81
C VAL A 264 3.75 18.96 8.34
N LYS A 265 2.78 19.64 8.93
CA LYS A 265 2.54 19.64 10.39
C LYS A 265 1.70 18.44 10.86
N GLY A 266 1.30 17.54 9.95
CA GLY A 266 0.47 16.38 10.27
C GLY A 266 -1.03 16.67 10.37
N PHE A 267 -1.49 17.86 9.94
CA PHE A 267 -2.93 18.13 9.87
C PHE A 267 -3.54 17.47 8.64
N TYR A 268 -4.68 16.81 8.84
CA TYR A 268 -5.45 16.12 7.81
C TYR A 268 -6.60 17.01 7.32
N TYR A 269 -6.68 17.17 6.00
CA TYR A 269 -7.73 17.89 5.33
C TYR A 269 -8.41 16.99 4.31
N ILE A 270 -9.73 17.02 4.23
CA ILE A 270 -10.48 16.47 3.11
C ILE A 270 -10.67 17.60 2.12
N LEU A 271 -10.11 17.45 0.92
CA LEU A 271 -10.33 18.40 -0.16
C LEU A 271 -11.55 17.96 -0.95
N LEU A 272 -12.50 18.88 -1.11
CA LEU A 272 -13.69 18.70 -1.94
C LEU A 272 -13.59 19.63 -3.14
N GLN A 273 -13.74 19.06 -4.32
CA GLN A 273 -13.81 19.77 -5.58
C GLN A 273 -15.27 19.81 -6.02
N ASN A 274 -15.79 21.00 -6.30
CA ASN A 274 -17.04 21.16 -7.06
C ASN A 274 -16.70 21.65 -8.49
N ASP A 275 -17.70 22.03 -9.27
CA ASP A 275 -17.46 22.50 -10.66
C ASP A 275 -16.69 23.83 -10.73
N THR A 276 -16.59 24.56 -9.62
CA THR A 276 -16.06 25.93 -9.59
C THR A 276 -14.77 26.10 -8.80
N ASP A 277 -14.63 25.38 -7.71
CA ASP A 277 -13.72 25.68 -6.61
C ASP A 277 -13.24 24.38 -5.94
N VAL A 278 -12.14 24.53 -5.21
CA VAL A 278 -11.60 23.51 -4.33
C VAL A 278 -11.64 24.03 -2.90
N TYR A 279 -12.32 23.28 -2.03
CA TYR A 279 -12.45 23.56 -0.61
C TYR A 279 -11.69 22.53 0.22
N GLY A 280 -11.14 22.94 1.35
CA GLY A 280 -10.55 22.07 2.34
C GLY A 280 -11.38 22.03 3.61
N LEU A 281 -11.58 20.84 4.16
CA LEU A 281 -12.22 20.63 5.46
C LEU A 281 -11.24 19.92 6.39
N GLU A 282 -11.02 20.47 7.57
CA GLU A 282 -10.17 19.84 8.57
C GLU A 282 -10.86 18.59 9.15
N LEU A 283 -10.14 17.47 9.19
CA LEU A 283 -10.65 16.19 9.70
C LEU A 283 -11.16 16.30 11.13
N LEU A 284 -10.45 17.04 11.98
CA LEU A 284 -10.83 17.26 13.38
C LEU A 284 -12.16 18.01 13.51
N GLY A 285 -12.41 18.99 12.64
CA GLY A 285 -13.69 19.69 12.60
C GLY A 285 -14.84 18.76 12.19
N ILE A 286 -14.57 17.84 11.25
CA ILE A 286 -15.55 16.82 10.83
C ILE A 286 -15.84 15.86 11.99
N ALA A 287 -14.81 15.34 12.66
CA ALA A 287 -14.95 14.46 13.82
C ALA A 287 -15.75 15.13 14.97
N ALA A 288 -15.46 16.40 15.26
CA ALA A 288 -16.20 17.17 16.26
C ALA A 288 -17.68 17.34 15.87
N LYS A 289 -17.98 17.68 14.59
CA LYS A 289 -19.37 17.81 14.11
C LYS A 289 -20.12 16.47 14.07
N ALA A 290 -19.40 15.36 13.90
CA ALA A 290 -19.95 14.01 14.05
C ALA A 290 -20.23 13.62 15.51
N GLY A 291 -19.82 14.45 16.49
CA GLY A 291 -20.02 14.18 17.91
C GLY A 291 -18.98 13.22 18.51
N LEU A 292 -17.84 13.04 17.87
CA LEU A 292 -16.73 12.25 18.44
C LEU A 292 -16.04 13.05 19.54
N LYS A 293 -15.72 12.38 20.66
CA LYS A 293 -15.01 12.98 21.78
C LYS A 293 -13.56 13.19 21.37
N THR A 294 -13.26 14.43 21.03
CA THR A 294 -11.93 14.90 20.71
C THR A 294 -11.26 15.41 21.99
N ASP A 295 -9.95 15.28 22.15
CA ASP A 295 -9.26 15.64 23.41
C ASP A 295 -9.61 17.06 23.89
N LYS A 296 -9.58 17.30 25.20
CA LYS A 296 -9.94 18.62 25.80
C LYS A 296 -9.16 19.82 25.25
N VAL A 297 -7.96 19.59 24.69
CA VAL A 297 -7.15 20.62 24.00
C VAL A 297 -7.67 20.91 22.58
N MET A 298 -8.35 19.94 21.97
CA MET A 298 -8.94 19.95 20.64
C MET A 298 -10.31 20.65 20.64
N GLU A 299 -11.13 20.44 21.67
CA GLU A 299 -12.40 21.15 21.86
C GLU A 299 -12.23 22.67 21.94
N ALA A 300 -11.11 23.15 22.49
CA ALA A 300 -10.82 24.58 22.61
C ALA A 300 -10.50 25.28 21.26
N LYS A 301 -10.19 24.52 20.20
CA LYS A 301 -9.94 25.03 18.83
C LYS A 301 -11.05 24.69 17.84
N ALA A 302 -11.93 23.75 18.19
CA ALA A 302 -13.07 23.41 17.37
C ALA A 302 -14.17 24.47 17.53
N ASN A 303 -14.20 25.46 16.63
CA ASN A 303 -15.44 26.18 16.40
C ASN A 303 -16.49 25.14 16.01
N SER A 304 -17.66 25.11 16.66
CA SER A 304 -18.73 24.13 16.38
C SER A 304 -19.22 24.11 14.92
N ALA A 305 -18.72 25.01 14.07
CA ALA A 305 -18.95 25.03 12.64
C ALA A 305 -17.75 24.42 11.89
N VAL A 306 -18.01 23.31 11.18
CA VAL A 306 -17.12 22.85 10.11
C VAL A 306 -16.92 23.99 9.11
N THR A 307 -15.70 24.50 9.04
CA THR A 307 -15.36 25.65 8.20
C THR A 307 -14.80 25.14 6.87
N LEU A 308 -15.49 25.47 5.78
CA LEU A 308 -15.00 25.25 4.42
C LEU A 308 -13.92 26.29 4.11
N LEU A 309 -12.66 25.85 4.03
CA LEU A 309 -11.54 26.71 3.67
C LEU A 309 -11.40 26.76 2.14
N PRO A 310 -11.58 27.90 1.46
CA PRO A 310 -11.31 27.99 0.03
C PRO A 310 -9.81 27.81 -0.22
N ILE A 311 -9.45 26.76 -0.97
CA ILE A 311 -8.07 26.46 -1.36
C ILE A 311 -7.75 27.11 -2.70
N TYR A 312 -8.68 27.00 -3.64
CA TYR A 312 -8.56 27.60 -4.96
C TYR A 312 -9.94 27.89 -5.54
N GLN A 313 -10.10 29.06 -6.16
CA GLN A 313 -11.39 29.50 -6.72
C GLN A 313 -11.17 29.95 -8.17
N SER A 314 -11.55 29.10 -9.13
CA SER A 314 -11.39 29.42 -10.55
C SER A 314 -11.98 28.35 -11.47
N ASN A 315 -13.31 28.25 -11.52
CA ASN A 315 -14.05 27.34 -12.42
C ASN A 315 -13.37 25.97 -12.62
N ALA A 316 -12.92 25.37 -11.52
CA ALA A 316 -11.95 24.27 -11.51
C ALA A 316 -12.60 22.96 -11.94
N VAL A 317 -12.07 22.36 -13.00
CA VAL A 317 -12.65 21.17 -13.66
C VAL A 317 -12.00 19.89 -13.15
N SER A 318 -10.73 19.93 -12.75
CA SER A 318 -10.02 18.75 -12.24
C SER A 318 -8.98 19.08 -11.18
N LEU A 319 -8.98 18.32 -10.10
CA LEU A 319 -7.98 18.29 -9.04
C LEU A 319 -7.12 17.02 -9.17
N VAL A 320 -5.80 17.19 -9.27
CA VAL A 320 -4.85 16.08 -9.50
C VAL A 320 -3.67 16.18 -8.56
N ARG A 321 -3.22 15.05 -8.00
CA ARG A 321 -1.96 14.99 -7.25
C ARG A 321 -0.76 14.94 -8.19
N THR A 322 0.32 15.61 -7.80
CA THR A 322 1.61 15.44 -8.49
C THR A 322 2.24 14.08 -8.22
N LYS A 323 1.92 13.45 -7.09
CA LYS A 323 2.33 12.08 -6.73
C LYS A 323 1.14 11.35 -6.11
N GLU A 324 0.59 10.38 -6.84
CA GLU A 324 -0.67 9.71 -6.47
C GLU A 324 -0.65 9.08 -5.07
N ALA A 325 0.46 8.43 -4.70
CA ALA A 325 0.60 7.74 -3.42
C ALA A 325 0.94 8.66 -2.23
N ASP A 326 1.26 9.93 -2.46
CA ASP A 326 1.71 10.87 -1.43
C ASP A 326 0.62 11.87 -1.07
N ASP A 327 0.05 11.71 0.12
CA ASP A 327 -1.05 12.57 0.58
C ASP A 327 -0.62 14.02 0.83
N SER A 328 0.69 14.28 0.94
CA SER A 328 1.30 15.59 1.13
C SER A 328 1.82 16.24 -0.15
N SER A 329 1.63 15.59 -1.31
CA SER A 329 2.12 16.07 -2.60
C SER A 329 1.50 17.43 -2.97
N ASP A 330 2.21 18.18 -3.81
CA ASP A 330 1.61 19.34 -4.49
C ASP A 330 0.39 18.91 -5.31
N LEU A 331 -0.55 19.83 -5.48
CA LEU A 331 -1.83 19.61 -6.14
C LEU A 331 -1.90 20.48 -7.39
N LEU A 332 -2.28 19.89 -8.51
CA LEU A 332 -2.56 20.58 -9.75
C LEU A 332 -4.07 20.81 -9.86
N VAL A 333 -4.46 22.06 -10.00
CA VAL A 333 -5.84 22.45 -10.28
C VAL A 333 -5.91 22.87 -11.74
N VAL A 334 -6.83 22.26 -12.48
CA VAL A 334 -7.00 22.46 -13.91
C VAL A 334 -8.41 22.99 -14.15
N SER A 335 -8.51 24.19 -14.71
CA SER A 335 -9.77 24.77 -15.16
C SER A 335 -9.84 24.75 -16.69
N GLY A 336 -10.94 25.27 -17.26
CA GLY A 336 -11.06 25.40 -18.70
C GLY A 336 -10.00 26.33 -19.33
N ASN A 337 -9.46 27.30 -18.60
CA ASN A 337 -8.60 28.35 -19.14
C ASN A 337 -7.34 28.62 -18.30
N GLU A 338 -7.07 27.82 -17.29
CA GLU A 338 -5.85 27.93 -16.51
C GLU A 338 -5.46 26.62 -15.83
N VAL A 339 -4.17 26.55 -15.49
CA VAL A 339 -3.58 25.50 -14.68
C VAL A 339 -2.85 26.16 -13.53
N ALA A 340 -3.10 25.70 -12.32
CA ALA A 340 -2.51 26.23 -11.10
C ALA A 340 -1.89 25.09 -10.27
N LEU A 341 -0.72 25.36 -9.68
CA LEU A 341 -0.09 24.45 -8.73
C LEU A 341 -0.25 24.98 -7.32
N ILE A 342 -0.86 24.18 -6.46
CA ILE A 342 -1.00 24.42 -5.04
C ILE A 342 0.08 23.66 -4.29
N ASN A 343 0.75 24.36 -3.37
CA ASN A 343 1.79 23.82 -2.52
C ASN A 343 1.19 22.78 -1.56
N GLY A 344 1.65 21.53 -1.61
CA GLY A 344 1.20 20.49 -0.69
C GLY A 344 1.65 20.71 0.75
N LYS A 345 2.66 21.55 1.00
CA LYS A 345 3.10 21.87 2.37
C LYS A 345 2.22 22.91 3.05
N THR A 346 1.68 23.86 2.28
CA THR A 346 1.04 25.07 2.82
C THR A 346 -0.39 25.30 2.31
N LEU A 347 -0.84 24.51 1.34
CA LEU A 347 -2.10 24.70 0.61
C LEU A 347 -2.25 26.11 -0.02
N ARG A 348 -1.12 26.72 -0.41
CA ARG A 348 -1.09 28.03 -1.08
C ARG A 348 -0.67 27.90 -2.53
N LEU A 349 -1.16 28.79 -3.38
CA LEU A 349 -0.74 28.89 -4.78
C LEU A 349 0.79 29.07 -4.89
N LYS A 350 1.45 28.17 -5.64
CA LYS A 350 2.86 28.28 -6.03
C LYS A 350 3.01 29.03 -7.35
N TRP A 351 2.29 28.58 -8.37
CA TRP A 351 2.34 29.16 -9.70
C TRP A 351 0.99 28.99 -10.39
N LYS A 352 0.75 29.85 -11.38
CA LYS A 352 -0.43 29.83 -12.23
C LYS A 352 -0.05 30.10 -13.69
N PHE A 353 -0.65 29.36 -14.60
CA PHE A 353 -0.53 29.55 -16.04
C PHE A 353 -1.92 29.72 -16.64
N SER A 354 -2.13 30.81 -17.37
CA SER A 354 -3.38 31.08 -18.07
C SER A 354 -3.22 30.74 -19.55
N CYS A 355 -4.24 30.10 -20.10
CA CYS A 355 -4.31 29.61 -21.47
C CYS A 355 -5.68 29.90 -22.08
N SER A 356 -5.83 29.71 -23.38
CA SER A 356 -7.09 29.99 -24.06
C SER A 356 -8.13 28.92 -23.74
N SER A 357 -7.75 27.65 -23.93
CA SER A 357 -8.57 26.50 -23.54
C SER A 357 -7.67 25.30 -23.28
N VAL A 358 -7.71 24.75 -22.07
CA VAL A 358 -6.96 23.53 -21.73
C VAL A 358 -7.55 22.36 -22.52
N ILE A 359 -6.68 21.62 -23.21
CA ILE A 359 -7.05 20.39 -23.91
C ILE A 359 -6.69 19.19 -23.02
N GLY A 360 -7.72 18.50 -22.52
CA GLY A 360 -7.57 17.26 -21.77
C GLY A 360 -6.91 17.42 -20.39
N LYS A 361 -6.51 16.29 -19.78
CA LYS A 361 -5.83 16.26 -18.48
C LYS A 361 -4.32 16.49 -18.68
N PRO A 362 -3.70 17.43 -17.95
CA PRO A 362 -2.25 17.64 -18.01
C PRO A 362 -1.46 16.36 -17.72
N SER A 363 -0.35 16.20 -18.42
CA SER A 363 0.54 15.04 -18.26
C SER A 363 1.69 15.36 -17.32
N LEU A 364 1.92 14.49 -16.34
CA LEU A 364 3.02 14.57 -15.40
C LEU A 364 4.12 13.61 -15.82
N GLY A 365 5.38 14.07 -15.86
CA GLY A 365 6.50 13.21 -16.26
C GLY A 365 7.84 13.92 -16.14
N HIS A 366 8.92 13.23 -16.48
CA HIS A 366 10.25 13.82 -16.62
C HIS A 366 10.51 14.04 -18.11
N PHE A 367 10.18 15.21 -18.63
CA PHE A 367 10.26 15.48 -20.07
C PHE A 367 11.64 16.01 -20.49
N ASN A 368 12.49 16.32 -19.52
CA ASN A 368 13.87 16.73 -19.74
C ASN A 368 14.84 15.91 -18.86
N LYS A 369 16.14 16.27 -18.83
CA LYS A 369 17.19 15.58 -18.06
C LYS A 369 17.57 16.25 -16.74
N ASP A 370 16.74 17.14 -16.21
CA ASP A 370 17.00 17.83 -14.94
C ASP A 370 16.63 17.00 -13.70
N GLY A 371 15.91 15.88 -13.89
CA GLY A 371 15.49 14.99 -12.81
C GLY A 371 14.33 15.54 -11.96
N VAL A 372 13.69 16.63 -12.38
CA VAL A 372 12.56 17.27 -11.74
C VAL A 372 11.27 16.87 -12.46
N LEU A 373 10.16 16.78 -11.73
CA LEU A 373 8.86 16.44 -12.32
C LEU A 373 8.34 17.65 -13.10
N ASP A 374 7.91 17.43 -14.33
CA ASP A 374 7.37 18.41 -15.24
C ASP A 374 5.86 18.21 -15.44
N VAL A 375 5.15 19.30 -15.72
CA VAL A 375 3.76 19.31 -16.18
C VAL A 375 3.72 19.76 -17.62
N VAL A 376 3.13 18.93 -18.48
CA VAL A 376 2.81 19.30 -19.86
C VAL A 376 1.34 19.69 -19.95
N VAL A 377 1.10 20.91 -20.44
CA VAL A 377 -0.23 21.47 -20.68
C VAL A 377 -0.40 21.67 -22.18
N GLU A 378 -1.52 21.18 -22.70
CA GLU A 378 -1.96 21.41 -24.07
C GLU A 378 -3.01 22.52 -24.09
N ASP A 379 -2.80 23.51 -24.94
CA ASP A 379 -3.65 24.70 -25.08
C ASP A 379 -4.17 24.81 -26.51
N ASP A 380 -5.47 24.98 -26.68
CA ASP A 380 -6.09 25.28 -27.97
C ASP A 380 -5.90 26.76 -28.30
N VAL A 381 -5.02 27.03 -29.26
CA VAL A 381 -4.73 28.40 -29.73
C VAL A 381 -5.63 28.80 -30.90
N GLY A 382 -6.61 27.96 -31.26
CA GLY A 382 -7.48 28.15 -32.41
C GLY A 382 -6.82 27.76 -33.73
N ASN A 383 -7.55 27.94 -34.83
CA ASN A 383 -7.10 27.61 -36.19
C ASN A 383 -6.61 26.16 -36.36
N GLN A 384 -7.20 25.21 -35.62
CA GLN A 384 -6.76 23.80 -35.59
C GLN A 384 -5.29 23.62 -35.16
N THR A 385 -4.75 24.59 -34.41
CA THR A 385 -3.40 24.52 -33.85
C THR A 385 -3.45 24.40 -32.34
N LYS A 386 -2.54 23.61 -31.79
CA LYS A 386 -2.36 23.50 -30.34
C LYS A 386 -0.96 23.94 -29.93
N ARG A 387 -0.86 24.55 -28.75
CA ARG A 387 0.40 24.90 -28.11
C ARG A 387 0.66 23.92 -26.97
N VAL A 388 1.84 23.32 -26.97
CA VAL A 388 2.29 22.43 -25.90
C VAL A 388 3.32 23.18 -25.07
N SER A 389 3.02 23.38 -23.78
CA SER A 389 3.92 24.06 -22.84
C SER A 389 4.33 23.08 -21.74
N SER A 390 5.62 23.08 -21.37
CA SER A 390 6.15 22.28 -20.26
C SER A 390 6.57 23.20 -19.12
N PHE A 391 6.15 22.87 -17.90
CA PHE A 391 6.45 23.61 -16.68
C PHE A 391 7.14 22.72 -15.65
N ILE A 392 8.27 23.16 -15.14
CA ILE A 392 9.02 22.43 -14.11
C ILE A 392 8.32 22.61 -12.75
N ILE A 393 7.98 21.51 -12.07
CA ILE A 393 7.54 21.52 -10.68
C ILE A 393 8.77 21.52 -9.79
N LEU A 394 9.23 22.71 -9.39
CA LEU A 394 10.31 22.83 -8.42
C LEU A 394 9.86 22.23 -7.07
N THR A 395 10.36 21.03 -6.76
CA THR A 395 10.30 20.45 -5.43
C THR A 395 11.52 20.94 -4.65
N CYS A 396 11.33 21.96 -3.79
CA CYS A 396 12.34 22.35 -2.79
C CYS A 396 12.37 21.40 -1.60
#